data_AF-A0A382FXU9-F1
#
_entry.id   AF-A0A382FXU9-F1
#
_cell.length_a   1.000
_cell.length_b   1.000
_cell.length_c   1.000
_cell.angle_alpha   90.00
_cell.angle_beta   90.00
_cell.angle_gamma   90.00
#
_symmetry.space_group_name_H-M   'P 1'
#
loop_
_entity.id
_entity.type
_entity.pdbx_description
1 polymer ?
#
loop_
_entity_poly.entity_id
_entity_poly.type
_entity_poly.pdbx_seq_one_letter_code
_entity_poly.pdbx_strand_id
1 'polypeptide(L)'
;MQFMQRLQFILDSEKIKYENQVLAELIMKYIPDWRRIINECQRYGMSGTIDTGILVTLSESSIKALMKDLKSKNFKSMRKWVTDNIDVESSKLFRIIYDNMVEYVSPTSVPQLVLILADYSYKDSFVADHELNVVACMTEIMSQIKFK
;
A
#
# COMPACT_ATOMS: atom_id res chain seq x y z
N MET A 1 7.53 25.81 -0.92
CA MET A 1 8.96 25.92 -0.53
C MET A 1 9.20 25.85 0.97
N GLN A 2 8.38 26.49 1.82
CA GLN A 2 8.62 26.49 3.28
C GLN A 2 8.64 25.09 3.93
N PHE A 3 7.79 24.15 3.48
CA PHE A 3 7.77 22.80 4.07
C PHE A 3 9.04 21.99 3.75
N MET A 4 9.56 22.08 2.53
CA MET A 4 10.76 21.35 2.12
C MET A 4 11.99 21.78 2.92
N GLN A 5 12.15 23.08 3.19
CA GLN A 5 13.23 23.60 4.03
C GLN A 5 13.13 23.11 5.48
N ARG A 6 11.91 23.01 6.03
CA ARG A 6 11.69 22.43 7.37
C ARG A 6 12.01 20.95 7.40
N LEU A 7 11.67 20.21 6.36
CA LEU A 7 11.98 18.78 6.25
C LEU A 7 13.50 18.54 6.16
N GLN A 8 14.21 19.33 5.35
CA GLN A 8 15.67 19.31 5.28
C GLN A 8 16.31 19.59 6.64
N PHE A 9 15.85 20.62 7.35
CA PHE A 9 16.35 20.94 8.69
C PHE A 9 16.19 19.77 9.69
N ILE A 10 15.06 19.07 9.66
CA ILE A 10 14.82 17.89 10.52
C ILE A 10 15.81 16.78 10.16
N LEU A 11 15.96 16.47 8.87
CA LEU A 11 16.84 15.40 8.41
C LEU A 11 18.33 15.70 8.68
N ASP A 12 18.74 16.96 8.51
CA ASP A 12 20.09 17.43 8.83
C ASP A 12 20.37 17.31 10.34
N SER A 13 19.38 17.62 11.18
CA SER A 13 19.47 17.50 12.64
C SER A 13 19.63 16.04 13.09
N GLU A 14 18.95 15.12 12.41
CA GLU A 14 19.03 13.66 12.63
C GLU A 14 20.21 13.00 11.89
N LYS A 15 21.04 13.78 11.19
CA LYS A 15 22.19 13.31 10.38
C LYS A 15 21.81 12.26 9.31
N ILE A 16 20.61 12.35 8.78
CA ILE A 16 20.13 11.47 7.71
C ILE A 16 20.56 12.05 6.36
N LYS A 17 21.19 11.24 5.51
CA LYS A 17 21.51 11.68 4.14
C LYS A 17 20.25 11.59 3.27
N TYR A 18 20.02 12.56 2.40
CA TYR A 18 18.86 12.58 1.51
C TYR A 18 19.20 13.18 0.15
N GLU A 19 18.39 12.84 -0.85
CA GLU A 19 18.42 13.47 -2.18
C GLU A 19 17.27 14.47 -2.32
N ASN A 20 17.58 15.70 -2.75
CA ASN A 20 16.57 16.75 -2.89
C ASN A 20 15.45 16.39 -3.88
N GLN A 21 15.76 15.65 -4.94
CA GLN A 21 14.77 15.19 -5.93
C GLN A 21 13.77 14.22 -5.28
N VAL A 22 14.27 13.26 -4.51
CA VAL A 22 13.45 12.26 -3.80
C VAL A 22 12.52 12.93 -2.78
N LEU A 23 13.02 13.91 -2.01
CA LEU A 23 12.19 14.67 -1.07
C LEU A 23 11.10 15.47 -1.78
N ALA A 24 11.41 16.09 -2.92
CA ALA A 24 10.43 16.85 -3.70
C ALA A 24 9.31 15.93 -4.23
N GLU A 25 9.66 14.76 -4.76
CA GLU A 25 8.69 13.76 -5.22
C GLU A 25 7.82 13.22 -4.08
N LEU A 26 8.42 12.93 -2.92
CA LEU A 26 7.70 12.48 -1.73
C LEU A 26 6.66 13.52 -1.26
N ILE A 27 7.06 14.80 -1.27
CA ILE A 27 6.17 15.91 -0.92
C ILE A 27 5.02 16.01 -1.93
N MET A 28 5.32 15.97 -3.23
CA MET A 28 4.27 16.04 -4.27
C MET A 28 3.29 14.86 -4.20
N LYS A 29 3.76 13.67 -3.81
CA LYS A 29 2.94 12.45 -3.72
C LYS A 29 1.91 12.47 -2.60
N TYR A 30 2.23 13.11 -1.48
CA TYR A 30 1.42 13.02 -0.25
C TYR A 30 0.78 14.33 0.19
N ILE A 31 0.95 15.43 -0.56
CA ILE A 31 0.20 16.67 -0.32
C ILE A 31 -1.33 16.40 -0.37
N PRO A 32 -2.13 16.96 0.56
CA PRO A 32 -1.76 17.91 1.62
C PRO A 32 -1.42 17.27 3.00
N ASP A 33 -1.22 15.96 3.09
CA ASP A 33 -0.92 15.26 4.35
C ASP A 33 0.58 15.37 4.73
N TRP A 34 0.92 16.47 5.42
CA TRP A 34 2.27 16.77 5.90
C TRP A 34 2.79 15.78 6.94
N ARG A 35 1.89 15.23 7.78
CA ARG A 35 2.25 14.27 8.83
C ARG A 35 2.72 12.97 8.20
N ARG A 36 2.03 12.51 7.15
CA ARG A 36 2.43 11.31 6.39
C ARG A 36 3.81 11.47 5.76
N ILE A 37 4.14 12.63 5.22
CA ILE A 37 5.48 12.90 4.64
C ILE A 37 6.58 12.73 5.70
N ILE A 38 6.38 13.26 6.90
CA ILE A 38 7.34 13.15 8.00
C ILE A 38 7.47 11.70 8.47
N ASN A 39 6.36 10.98 8.62
CA ASN A 39 6.36 9.58 9.05
C ASN A 39 7.11 8.67 8.06
N GLU A 40 6.95 8.89 6.75
CA GLU A 40 7.71 8.15 5.72
C GLU A 40 9.21 8.46 5.82
N CYS A 41 9.59 9.72 6.01
CA CYS A 41 10.98 10.11 6.22
C CYS A 41 11.57 9.48 7.49
N GLN A 42 10.79 9.39 8.56
CA GLN A 42 11.22 8.76 9.81
C GLN A 42 11.37 7.24 9.67
N ARG A 43 10.43 6.57 8.98
CA ARG A 43 10.48 5.12 8.75
C ARG A 43 11.73 4.72 7.96
N TYR A 44 12.01 5.43 6.87
CA TYR A 44 13.18 5.17 6.03
C TYR A 44 14.47 5.75 6.60
N GLY A 45 14.39 6.83 7.38
CA GLY A 45 15.52 7.45 8.04
C GLY A 45 16.26 6.54 9.02
N MET A 46 15.63 5.45 9.48
CA MET A 46 16.28 4.43 10.32
C MET A 46 17.49 3.76 9.64
N SER A 47 17.55 3.72 8.31
CA SER A 47 18.71 3.19 7.56
C SER A 47 19.86 4.20 7.44
N GLY A 48 19.65 5.45 7.83
CA GLY A 48 20.62 6.54 7.74
C GLY A 48 20.70 7.22 6.36
N THR A 49 20.00 6.71 5.35
CA THR A 49 19.98 7.28 3.99
C THR A 49 18.58 7.18 3.36
N ILE A 50 18.03 8.31 2.93
CA ILE A 50 16.80 8.39 2.13
C ILE A 50 17.19 8.39 0.65
N ASP A 51 17.00 7.26 0.00
CA ASP A 51 17.20 7.04 -1.44
C ASP A 51 15.85 6.90 -2.17
N THR A 52 15.88 6.65 -3.49
CA THR A 52 14.67 6.40 -4.29
C THR A 52 13.81 5.24 -3.78
N GLY A 53 14.34 4.40 -2.87
CA GLY A 53 13.62 3.35 -2.18
C GLY A 53 12.42 3.86 -1.37
N ILE A 54 12.47 5.09 -0.84
CA ILE A 54 11.33 5.70 -0.11
C ILE A 54 10.09 5.88 -1.00
N LEU A 55 10.30 6.04 -2.30
CA LEU A 55 9.23 6.22 -3.28
C LEU A 55 8.62 4.88 -3.72
N VAL A 56 9.24 3.76 -3.33
CA VAL A 56 8.72 2.38 -3.50
C VAL A 56 7.57 2.17 -2.51
N THR A 57 6.52 2.94 -2.74
CA THR A 57 5.17 2.66 -2.27
C THR A 57 4.73 1.45 -3.07
N LEU A 58 4.58 0.28 -2.43
CA LEU A 58 3.91 -0.91 -2.98
C LEU A 58 4.02 -0.97 -4.50
N SER A 59 5.19 -1.34 -4.99
CA SER A 59 5.47 -1.33 -6.42
C SER A 59 4.35 -2.07 -7.16
N GLU A 60 3.95 -1.60 -8.35
CA GLU A 60 3.02 -2.33 -9.23
C GLU A 60 3.40 -3.81 -9.38
N SER A 61 4.70 -4.12 -9.28
CA SER A 61 5.22 -5.49 -9.23
C SER A 61 4.76 -6.32 -8.02
N SER A 62 4.62 -5.72 -6.84
CA SER A 62 4.12 -6.39 -5.63
C SER A 62 2.63 -6.73 -5.76
N ILE A 63 1.84 -5.83 -6.35
CA ILE A 63 0.40 -6.07 -6.60
C ILE A 63 0.22 -7.12 -7.69
N LYS A 64 1.06 -7.11 -8.74
CA LYS A 64 1.10 -8.16 -9.76
C LYS A 64 1.37 -9.53 -9.14
N ALA A 65 2.26 -9.61 -8.16
CA ALA A 65 2.52 -10.85 -7.43
C ALA A 65 1.28 -11.30 -6.63
N LEU A 66 0.63 -10.39 -5.89
CA LEU A 66 -0.61 -10.68 -5.17
C LEU A 66 -1.72 -11.16 -6.12
N MET A 67 -1.96 -10.47 -7.23
CA MET A 67 -2.97 -10.87 -8.22
C MET A 67 -2.68 -12.24 -8.83
N LYS A 68 -1.40 -12.58 -9.04
CA LYS A 68 -0.98 -13.91 -9.49
C LYS A 68 -1.25 -14.99 -8.43
N ASP A 69 -0.99 -14.69 -7.17
CA ASP A 69 -1.27 -15.61 -6.05
C ASP A 69 -2.78 -15.82 -5.85
N LEU A 70 -3.58 -14.77 -6.00
CA LEU A 70 -5.04 -14.85 -6.00
C LEU A 70 -5.58 -15.69 -7.17
N LYS A 71 -5.05 -15.48 -8.39
CA LYS A 71 -5.41 -16.26 -9.59
C LYS A 71 -5.04 -17.74 -9.45
N SER A 72 -3.86 -18.03 -8.88
CA SER A 72 -3.39 -19.41 -8.67
C SER A 72 -3.97 -20.09 -7.43
N LYS A 73 -4.83 -19.39 -6.69
CA LYS A 73 -5.45 -19.84 -5.43
C LYS A 73 -4.42 -20.27 -4.37
N ASN A 74 -3.27 -19.58 -4.32
CA ASN A 74 -2.19 -19.90 -3.39
C ASN A 74 -2.37 -19.16 -2.07
N PHE A 75 -3.15 -19.76 -1.15
CA PHE A 75 -3.43 -19.20 0.17
C PHE A 75 -2.16 -18.92 0.98
N LYS A 76 -1.16 -19.81 0.93
CA LYS A 76 0.06 -19.68 1.72
C LYS A 76 0.88 -18.45 1.31
N SER A 77 1.02 -18.24 0.00
CA SER A 77 1.79 -17.11 -0.54
C SER A 77 1.04 -15.79 -0.36
N MET A 78 -0.29 -15.81 -0.57
CA MET A 78 -1.16 -14.67 -0.29
C MET A 78 -1.10 -14.25 1.19
N ARG A 79 -1.24 -15.19 2.14
CA ARG A 79 -1.18 -14.86 3.57
C ARG A 79 0.18 -14.26 3.93
N LYS A 80 1.27 -14.85 3.45
CA LYS A 80 2.62 -14.31 3.66
C LYS A 80 2.75 -12.90 3.09
N TRP A 81 2.25 -12.67 1.88
CA TRP A 81 2.26 -11.35 1.26
C TRP A 81 1.49 -10.32 2.10
N VAL A 82 0.33 -10.68 2.64
CA VAL A 82 -0.43 -9.79 3.53
C VAL A 82 0.36 -9.47 4.79
N THR A 83 0.93 -10.46 5.47
CA THR A 83 1.78 -10.24 6.66
C THR A 83 2.98 -9.35 6.33
N ASP A 84 3.63 -9.55 5.19
CA ASP A 84 4.80 -8.77 4.75
C ASP A 84 4.45 -7.33 4.32
N ASN A 85 3.17 -7.03 4.03
CA ASN A 85 2.70 -5.73 3.55
C ASN A 85 1.65 -5.08 4.48
N ILE A 86 1.44 -5.59 5.70
CA ILE A 86 0.40 -5.10 6.62
C ILE A 86 0.69 -3.71 7.18
N ASP A 87 1.96 -3.28 7.17
CA ASP A 87 2.35 -1.91 7.52
C ASP A 87 1.73 -0.86 6.58
N VAL A 88 1.24 -1.30 5.42
CA VAL A 88 0.46 -0.48 4.50
C VAL A 88 -0.99 -0.46 4.99
N GLU A 89 -1.47 0.73 5.36
CA GLU A 89 -2.89 0.98 5.66
C GLU A 89 -3.82 0.18 4.74
N SER A 90 -4.67 -0.68 5.30
CA SER A 90 -5.56 -1.61 4.58
C SER A 90 -6.43 -0.87 3.54
N SER A 91 -6.80 0.38 3.85
CA SER A 91 -7.56 1.26 2.96
C SER A 91 -6.84 1.54 1.62
N LYS A 92 -5.51 1.66 1.64
CA LYS A 92 -4.70 1.83 0.42
C LYS A 92 -4.65 0.53 -0.38
N LEU A 93 -4.54 -0.60 0.30
CA LEU A 93 -4.54 -1.91 -0.35
C LEU A 93 -5.85 -2.15 -1.10
N PHE A 94 -7.00 -1.90 -0.46
CA PHE A 94 -8.31 -2.03 -1.11
C PHE A 94 -8.45 -1.08 -2.30
N ARG A 95 -7.97 0.16 -2.17
CA ARG A 95 -8.01 1.13 -3.27
C ARG A 95 -7.16 0.68 -4.47
N ILE A 96 -5.96 0.19 -4.20
CA ILE A 96 -5.06 -0.32 -5.23
C ILE A 96 -5.68 -1.50 -5.98
N ILE A 97 -6.31 -2.44 -5.27
CA ILE A 97 -6.98 -3.58 -5.89
C ILE A 97 -8.17 -3.12 -6.74
N TYR A 98 -8.93 -2.13 -6.25
CA TYR A 98 -10.01 -1.50 -7.00
C TYR A 98 -9.51 -0.83 -8.28
N ASP A 99 -8.42 -0.06 -8.23
CA ASP A 99 -7.88 0.62 -9.41
C ASP A 99 -7.33 -0.38 -10.45
N ASN A 100 -6.79 -1.52 -10.01
CA ASN A 100 -6.25 -2.57 -10.89
C ASN A 100 -7.26 -3.64 -11.33
N MET A 101 -8.52 -3.61 -10.83
CA MET A 101 -9.46 -4.71 -11.06
C MET A 101 -9.79 -4.94 -12.55
N VAL A 102 -9.85 -3.88 -13.35
CA VAL A 102 -10.23 -3.97 -14.78
C VAL A 102 -9.16 -4.71 -15.59
N GLU A 103 -7.90 -4.67 -15.14
CA GLU A 103 -6.79 -5.34 -15.81
C GLU A 103 -6.80 -6.86 -15.55
N TYR A 104 -6.98 -7.29 -14.29
CA TYR A 104 -6.80 -8.69 -13.87
C TYR A 104 -8.10 -9.51 -13.76
N VAL A 105 -9.27 -8.86 -13.68
CA VAL A 105 -10.56 -9.52 -13.37
C VAL A 105 -11.47 -9.56 -14.61
N SER A 106 -12.22 -10.65 -14.75
CA SER A 106 -13.27 -10.77 -15.77
C SER A 106 -14.33 -9.68 -15.58
N PRO A 107 -14.81 -9.01 -16.65
CA PRO A 107 -15.86 -7.99 -16.55
C PRO A 107 -17.11 -8.47 -15.78
N THR A 108 -17.42 -9.76 -15.86
CA THR A 108 -18.57 -10.38 -15.16
C THR A 108 -18.42 -10.41 -13.65
N SER A 109 -17.20 -10.41 -13.14
CA SER A 109 -16.90 -10.52 -11.69
C SER A 109 -16.47 -9.19 -11.08
N VAL A 110 -16.28 -8.13 -11.88
CA VAL A 110 -15.97 -6.77 -11.38
C VAL A 110 -17.02 -6.26 -10.39
N PRO A 111 -18.35 -6.35 -10.66
CA PRO A 111 -19.35 -5.86 -9.69
C PRO A 111 -19.27 -6.59 -8.35
N GLN A 112 -19.04 -7.91 -8.37
CA GLN A 112 -18.92 -8.71 -7.17
C GLN A 112 -17.66 -8.35 -6.37
N LEU A 113 -16.54 -8.09 -7.04
CA LEU A 113 -15.32 -7.64 -6.37
C LEU A 113 -15.52 -6.29 -5.67
N VAL A 114 -16.23 -5.35 -6.30
CA VAL A 114 -16.52 -4.04 -5.70
C VAL A 114 -17.35 -4.19 -4.42
N LEU A 115 -18.34 -5.08 -4.40
CA LEU A 115 -19.16 -5.34 -3.21
C LEU A 115 -18.33 -5.94 -2.07
N ILE A 116 -17.47 -6.92 -2.37
CA ILE A 116 -16.57 -7.51 -1.39
C ILE A 116 -15.66 -6.44 -0.79
N LEU A 117 -14.99 -5.64 -1.64
CA LEU A 117 -14.08 -4.59 -1.17
C LEU A 117 -14.80 -3.54 -0.29
N ALA A 118 -16.03 -3.17 -0.64
CA ALA A 118 -16.81 -2.21 0.15
C ALA A 118 -17.15 -2.75 1.55
N ASP A 119 -17.57 -4.01 1.67
CA ASP A 119 -17.90 -4.65 2.95
C ASP A 119 -16.67 -4.79 3.86
N TYR A 120 -15.54 -5.25 3.31
CA TYR A 120 -14.30 -5.37 4.08
C TYR A 120 -13.68 -4.02 4.41
N SER A 121 -13.83 -3.00 3.55
CA SER A 121 -13.40 -1.63 3.87
C SER A 121 -14.22 -1.03 5.01
N TYR A 122 -15.51 -1.35 5.11
CA TYR A 122 -16.32 -0.95 6.25
C TYR A 122 -15.86 -1.66 7.52
N LYS A 123 -15.71 -2.99 7.47
CA LYS A 123 -15.23 -3.81 8.60
C LYS A 123 -13.86 -3.38 9.10
N ASP A 124 -12.96 -2.97 8.20
CA ASP A 124 -11.61 -2.49 8.54
C ASP A 124 -11.63 -1.31 9.53
N SER A 125 -12.67 -0.48 9.50
CA SER A 125 -12.79 0.66 10.44
C SER A 125 -13.12 0.25 11.88
N PHE A 126 -13.55 -1.00 12.11
CA PHE A 126 -14.02 -1.49 13.41
C PHE A 126 -13.22 -2.68 13.95
N VAL A 127 -12.47 -3.37 13.09
CA VAL A 127 -11.74 -4.57 13.47
C VAL A 127 -10.42 -4.20 14.14
N ALA A 128 -10.12 -4.86 15.28
CA ALA A 128 -8.86 -4.68 15.99
C ALA A 128 -7.66 -5.34 15.29
N ASP A 129 -7.91 -6.41 14.53
CA ASP A 129 -6.92 -7.15 13.75
C ASP A 129 -7.12 -6.94 12.24
N HIS A 130 -6.45 -5.91 11.72
CA HIS A 130 -6.51 -5.57 10.29
C HIS A 130 -5.92 -6.67 9.40
N GLU A 131 -4.93 -7.44 9.88
CA GLU A 131 -4.32 -8.54 9.12
C GLU A 131 -5.36 -9.61 8.83
N LEU A 132 -6.11 -10.02 9.86
CA LEU A 132 -7.18 -11.00 9.72
C LEU A 132 -8.25 -10.54 8.73
N ASN A 133 -8.65 -9.27 8.81
CA ASN A 133 -9.66 -8.68 7.92
C ASN A 133 -9.21 -8.70 6.45
N VAL A 134 -7.95 -8.32 6.19
CA VAL A 134 -7.38 -8.33 4.84
C VAL A 134 -7.25 -9.76 4.31
N VAL A 135 -6.75 -10.70 5.12
CA VAL A 135 -6.65 -12.11 4.72
C VAL A 135 -8.01 -12.71 4.38
N ALA A 136 -9.05 -12.38 5.16
CA ALA A 136 -10.42 -12.80 4.88
C ALA A 136 -10.92 -12.24 3.55
N CYS A 137 -10.72 -10.94 3.32
CA CYS A 137 -11.06 -10.28 2.04
C CYS A 137 -10.39 -10.96 0.84
N MET A 138 -9.08 -11.19 0.91
CA MET A 138 -8.32 -11.84 -0.16
C MET A 138 -8.77 -13.28 -0.40
N THR A 139 -9.14 -14.01 0.66
CA THR A 139 -9.66 -15.37 0.56
C THR A 139 -11.01 -15.40 -0.14
N GLU A 140 -11.88 -14.44 0.16
CA GLU A 140 -13.18 -14.32 -0.48
C GLU A 140 -13.06 -13.95 -1.96
N ILE A 141 -12.16 -13.01 -2.29
CA ILE A 141 -11.80 -12.67 -3.67
C ILE A 141 -11.29 -13.90 -4.42
N MET A 142 -10.36 -14.66 -3.83
CA MET A 142 -9.80 -15.88 -4.42
C MET A 142 -10.86 -16.97 -4.70
N SER A 143 -11.91 -17.03 -3.88
CA SER A 143 -12.99 -18.01 -4.01
C SER A 143 -14.04 -17.61 -5.05
N GLN A 144 -14.47 -16.34 -5.01
CA GLN A 144 -15.65 -15.87 -5.74
C GLN A 144 -15.34 -15.19 -7.07
N ILE A 145 -14.14 -14.64 -7.25
CA ILE A 145 -13.80 -13.81 -8.42
C ILE A 145 -13.16 -14.66 -9.53
N LYS A 146 -13.63 -14.45 -10.77
CA LYS A 146 -13.01 -15.00 -11.96
C LYS A 146 -11.96 -14.04 -12.51
N PHE A 147 -10.70 -14.45 -12.45
CA PHE A 147 -9.58 -13.74 -13.05
C PHE A 147 -9.50 -14.02 -14.56
N LYS A 148 -8.97 -13.06 -15.33
CA LYS A 148 -8.61 -13.23 -16.74
C LYS A 148 -7.38 -14.12 -16.87
#